data_AF-A0A4R8HNL5-F1
#
_entry.id   AF-A0A4R8HNL5-F1
#
_cell.length_a   1.000
_cell.length_b   1.000
_cell.length_c   1.000
_cell.angle_alpha   90.00
_cell.angle_beta   90.00
_cell.angle_gamma   90.00
#
_symmetry.space_group_name_H-M   'P 1'
#
loop_
_entity.id
_entity.type
_entity.pdbx_description
1 polymer ?
#
loop_
_entity_poly.entity_id
_entity_poly.type
_entity_poly.pdbx_seq_one_letter_code
_entity_poly.pdbx_strand_id
1 'polypeptide(L)'
;MSRQANSAIVRIAAAVGLCCVALAVSGCNSTESAAPAAAVVVAPEPPAPGVIGAAIGRELDAADRVTAVAAQQEAVASGQRKSWRGTRGAYGFIEPGPEAALGGCRDYTHKIFIDGRPQQAKGQACKKPDGAWRVTS
;
A
#
# COMPACT_ATOMS: atom_id res chain seq x y z
N MET A 1 -37.87 34.44 -2.55
CA MET A 1 -39.04 34.06 -1.71
C MET A 1 -40.12 33.50 -2.62
N SER A 2 -40.93 32.56 -2.12
CA SER A 2 -41.99 31.79 -2.82
C SER A 2 -41.54 30.43 -3.37
N ARG A 3 -41.42 29.43 -2.47
CA ARG A 3 -41.27 28.01 -2.83
C ARG A 3 -42.67 27.42 -3.04
N GLN A 4 -42.95 27.04 -4.27
CA GLN A 4 -44.15 26.29 -4.67
C GLN A 4 -44.12 24.88 -4.07
N ALA A 5 -45.24 24.51 -3.45
CA ALA A 5 -45.59 23.15 -3.13
C ALA A 5 -45.81 22.34 -4.41
N ASN A 6 -45.40 21.07 -4.42
CA ASN A 6 -46.08 20.08 -5.24
C ASN A 6 -45.92 18.68 -4.65
N SER A 7 -46.98 18.22 -4.01
CA SER A 7 -47.18 16.84 -3.58
C SER A 7 -48.22 16.26 -4.54
N ALA A 8 -47.89 15.19 -5.27
CA ALA A 8 -48.86 14.46 -6.07
C ALA A 8 -48.45 13.00 -6.24
N ILE A 9 -49.08 12.18 -5.40
CA ILE A 9 -49.16 10.72 -5.49
C ILE A 9 -50.18 10.37 -6.59
N VAL A 10 -49.75 9.67 -7.64
CA VAL A 10 -50.61 9.06 -8.68
C VAL A 10 -49.79 7.95 -9.36
N ARG A 11 -50.23 6.73 -9.71
CA ARG A 11 -51.31 5.80 -9.38
C ARG A 11 -50.91 4.50 -10.13
N ILE A 12 -51.08 3.34 -9.47
CA ILE A 12 -51.68 2.09 -9.98
C ILE A 12 -51.02 1.34 -11.16
N ALA A 13 -51.00 0.02 -11.00
CA ALA A 13 -50.31 -0.99 -11.75
C ALA A 13 -51.05 -1.54 -13.00
N ALA A 14 -50.30 -2.38 -13.73
CA ALA A 14 -50.70 -3.46 -14.64
C ALA A 14 -51.19 -3.10 -16.05
N ALA A 15 -50.44 -3.50 -17.09
CA ALA A 15 -50.73 -4.73 -17.86
C ALA A 15 -50.08 -4.71 -19.28
N VAL A 16 -49.36 -5.80 -19.58
CA VAL A 16 -49.38 -6.56 -20.86
C VAL A 16 -49.13 -5.82 -22.18
N GLY A 17 -47.99 -6.10 -22.81
CA GLY A 17 -47.68 -5.69 -24.18
C GLY A 17 -46.52 -6.47 -24.80
N LEU A 18 -46.84 -7.65 -25.31
CA LEU A 18 -46.03 -8.62 -26.05
C LEU A 18 -45.46 -8.03 -27.36
N CYS A 19 -44.13 -8.03 -27.57
CA CYS A 19 -43.55 -8.26 -28.91
C CYS A 19 -42.04 -8.58 -28.85
N CYS A 20 -41.68 -9.69 -29.48
CA CYS A 20 -40.34 -10.27 -29.55
C CYS A 20 -39.45 -9.54 -30.58
N VAL A 21 -38.20 -9.24 -30.23
CA VAL A 21 -37.06 -9.40 -31.16
C VAL A 21 -35.82 -9.81 -30.35
N ALA A 22 -35.34 -11.01 -30.63
CA ALA A 22 -34.11 -11.58 -30.11
C ALA A 22 -32.90 -11.03 -30.88
N LEU A 23 -31.84 -10.63 -30.18
CA LEU A 23 -30.47 -10.71 -30.69
C LEU A 23 -29.55 -11.24 -29.59
N ALA A 24 -28.89 -12.34 -29.95
CA ALA A 24 -28.06 -13.18 -29.13
C ALA A 24 -26.67 -12.57 -28.85
N VAL A 25 -26.01 -13.17 -27.86
CA VAL A 25 -24.58 -13.53 -27.76
C VAL A 25 -24.07 -13.17 -26.36
N SER A 26 -24.03 -14.18 -25.49
CA SER A 26 -23.12 -14.20 -24.35
C SER A 26 -22.62 -15.63 -24.23
N GLY A 27 -21.39 -15.81 -24.70
CA GLY A 27 -20.71 -17.09 -24.79
C GLY A 27 -20.04 -17.54 -23.50
N CYS A 28 -19.57 -18.79 -23.57
CA CYS A 28 -18.57 -19.46 -22.74
C CYS A 28 -18.80 -19.47 -21.23
N ASN A 29 -19.52 -20.49 -20.78
CA ASN A 29 -19.42 -21.03 -19.43
C ASN A 29 -18.06 -21.77 -19.31
N SER A 30 -17.01 -21.06 -18.92
CA SER A 30 -15.76 -21.70 -18.50
C SER A 30 -15.91 -22.14 -17.05
N THR A 31 -16.19 -23.43 -16.87
CA THR A 31 -15.89 -24.17 -15.65
C THR A 31 -14.40 -24.01 -15.35
N GLU A 32 -14.05 -23.20 -14.36
CA GLU A 32 -12.73 -23.26 -13.73
C GLU A 32 -12.83 -24.06 -12.43
N SER A 33 -12.03 -25.11 -12.42
CA SER A 33 -11.93 -26.16 -11.43
C SER A 33 -11.65 -25.61 -10.04
N ALA A 34 -12.38 -26.14 -9.06
CA ALA A 34 -11.96 -26.13 -7.66
C ALA A 34 -10.63 -26.90 -7.55
N ALA A 35 -9.53 -26.17 -7.42
CA ALA A 35 -8.27 -26.71 -6.92
C ALA A 35 -8.29 -26.71 -5.37
N PRO A 36 -7.71 -27.72 -4.72
CA PRO A 36 -7.71 -27.83 -3.26
C PRO A 36 -6.88 -26.70 -2.64
N ALA A 37 -7.29 -26.29 -1.44
CA ALA A 37 -6.64 -25.28 -0.62
C ALA A 37 -5.14 -25.56 -0.42
N ALA A 38 -4.32 -25.01 -1.30
CA ALA A 38 -2.91 -24.79 -1.03
C ALA A 38 -2.84 -23.61 -0.06
N ALA A 39 -2.15 -23.81 1.07
CA ALA A 39 -1.88 -22.78 2.05
C ALA A 39 -1.46 -21.50 1.33
N VAL A 40 -2.24 -20.44 1.52
CA VAL A 40 -1.86 -19.10 1.09
C VAL A 40 -0.62 -18.76 1.90
N VAL A 41 0.54 -19.01 1.32
CA VAL A 41 1.76 -18.32 1.71
C VAL A 41 1.40 -16.88 1.42
N VAL A 42 1.01 -16.14 2.46
CA VAL A 42 0.92 -14.70 2.39
C VAL A 42 2.33 -14.29 2.03
N ALA A 43 2.57 -14.03 0.74
CA ALA A 43 3.76 -13.34 0.32
C ALA A 43 3.81 -12.09 1.20
N PRO A 44 4.94 -11.79 1.86
CA PRO A 44 5.06 -10.55 2.61
C PRO A 44 4.58 -9.43 1.69
N GLU A 45 3.63 -8.63 2.17
CA GLU A 45 3.05 -7.54 1.38
C GLU A 45 4.22 -6.78 0.72
N PRO A 46 4.15 -6.49 -0.59
CA PRO A 46 5.18 -5.70 -1.23
C PRO A 46 5.31 -4.45 -0.38
N PRO A 47 6.54 -4.13 0.07
CA PRO A 47 6.69 -3.11 1.09
C PRO A 47 6.02 -1.84 0.58
N ALA A 48 5.10 -1.30 1.38
CA ALA A 48 4.50 0.01 1.10
C ALA A 48 5.64 0.98 0.79
N PRO A 49 5.50 1.91 -0.18
CA PRO A 49 6.53 2.88 -0.51
C PRO A 49 6.90 3.65 0.75
N GLY A 50 7.89 3.12 1.45
CA GLY A 50 8.40 3.61 2.70
C GLY A 50 9.44 4.60 2.29
N VAL A 51 9.12 5.87 2.48
CA VAL A 51 9.71 6.96 1.73
C VAL A 51 11.19 7.08 2.10
N ILE A 52 12.03 6.41 1.32
CA ILE A 52 13.34 6.91 0.99
C ILE A 52 13.02 8.22 0.27
N GLY A 53 13.35 9.36 0.90
CA GLY A 53 12.99 10.70 0.41
C GLY A 53 13.06 10.76 -1.12
N ALA A 54 11.99 11.21 -1.78
CA ALA A 54 11.79 11.00 -3.22
C ALA A 54 12.99 11.39 -4.11
N ALA A 55 13.78 12.38 -3.68
CA ALA A 55 15.05 12.71 -4.33
C ALA A 55 16.09 11.58 -4.22
N ILE A 56 16.39 11.12 -3.00
CA ILE A 56 17.36 10.05 -2.72
C ILE A 56 16.92 8.72 -3.35
N GLY A 57 15.61 8.43 -3.35
CA GLY A 57 15.07 7.22 -3.96
C GLY A 57 15.22 7.15 -5.49
N ARG A 58 15.38 8.30 -6.17
CA ARG A 58 15.66 8.40 -7.61
C ARG A 58 17.14 8.23 -7.94
N GLU A 59 18.02 8.53 -6.99
CA GLU A 59 19.48 8.33 -7.12
C GLU A 59 19.87 6.86 -6.91
N LEU A 60 19.00 6.07 -6.25
CA LEU A 60 19.19 4.64 -6.06
C LEU A 60 18.75 3.81 -7.26
N ASP A 61 19.58 2.83 -7.61
CA ASP A 61 19.17 1.71 -8.45
C ASP A 61 17.97 0.96 -7.87
N ALA A 62 17.13 0.40 -8.74
CA ALA A 62 15.91 -0.28 -8.34
C ALA A 62 16.15 -1.45 -7.36
N ALA A 63 17.22 -2.23 -7.56
CA ALA A 63 17.58 -3.36 -6.70
C ALA A 63 18.01 -2.89 -5.29
N ASP A 64 18.79 -1.82 -5.22
CA ASP A 64 19.24 -1.25 -3.96
C ASP A 64 18.07 -0.59 -3.22
N ARG A 65 17.15 0.06 -3.93
CA ARG A 65 15.91 0.61 -3.37
C ARG A 65 15.05 -0.46 -2.70
N VAL A 66 14.87 -1.63 -3.33
CA VAL A 66 14.12 -2.75 -2.72
C VAL A 66 14.76 -3.18 -1.40
N THR A 67 16.08 -3.35 -1.40
CA THR A 67 16.84 -3.76 -0.21
C THR A 67 16.75 -2.72 0.92
N ALA A 68 16.88 -1.45 0.57
CA ALA A 68 16.79 -0.34 1.50
C ALA A 68 15.39 -0.22 2.13
N VAL A 69 14.33 -0.40 1.32
CA VAL A 69 12.95 -0.37 1.80
C VAL A 69 12.66 -1.56 2.71
N ALA A 70 13.13 -2.77 2.39
CA ALA A 70 12.96 -3.94 3.25
C ALA A 70 13.60 -3.70 4.63
N ALA A 71 14.85 -3.23 4.65
CA ALA A 71 15.55 -2.90 5.89
C ALA A 71 14.85 -1.79 6.70
N GLN A 72 14.25 -0.81 6.02
CA GLN A 72 13.46 0.23 6.67
C GLN A 72 12.23 -0.36 7.38
N GLN A 73 11.47 -1.24 6.72
CA GLN A 73 10.30 -1.88 7.32
C GLN A 73 10.70 -2.73 8.54
N GLU A 74 11.78 -3.49 8.43
CA GLU A 74 12.31 -4.26 9.57
C GLU A 74 12.76 -3.37 10.73
N ALA A 75 13.39 -2.23 10.43
CA ALA A 75 13.86 -1.29 11.45
C ALA A 75 12.69 -0.70 12.23
N VAL A 76 11.67 -0.19 11.53
CA VAL A 76 10.51 0.42 12.20
C VAL A 76 9.68 -0.62 12.96
N ALA A 77 9.60 -1.85 12.46
CA ALA A 77 8.87 -2.93 13.13
C ALA A 77 9.59 -3.43 14.38
N SER A 78 10.91 -3.62 14.31
CA SER A 78 11.71 -4.08 15.46
C SER A 78 12.05 -2.95 16.45
N GLY A 79 11.97 -1.69 16.02
CA GLY A 79 12.46 -0.54 16.78
C GLY A 79 13.98 -0.53 16.98
N GLN A 80 14.72 -1.35 16.23
CA GLN A 80 16.17 -1.48 16.31
C GLN A 80 16.84 -0.96 15.05
N ARG A 81 18.09 -0.50 15.19
CA ARG A 81 18.89 -0.10 14.03
C ARG A 81 19.04 -1.27 13.06
N LYS A 82 18.79 -1.05 11.77
CA LYS A 82 19.03 -2.03 10.71
C LYS A 82 19.96 -1.47 9.66
N SER A 83 21.04 -2.19 9.41
CA SER A 83 21.96 -1.91 8.32
C SER A 83 21.55 -2.71 7.09
N TRP A 84 21.85 -2.17 5.91
CA TRP A 84 21.62 -2.85 4.64
C TRP A 84 22.73 -2.52 3.64
N ARG A 85 22.91 -3.41 2.67
CA ARG A 85 23.85 -3.25 1.58
C ARG A 85 23.20 -3.74 0.30
N GLY A 86 23.09 -2.85 -0.67
CA GLY A 86 22.62 -3.16 -1.99
C GLY A 86 23.67 -3.90 -2.81
N THR A 87 23.24 -4.48 -3.92
CA THR A 87 24.10 -5.21 -4.87
C THR A 87 24.67 -4.30 -5.95
N ARG A 88 24.14 -3.07 -6.10
CA ARG A 88 24.61 -2.05 -7.06
C ARG A 88 25.57 -1.03 -6.46
N GLY A 89 25.87 -1.16 -5.16
CA GLY A 89 26.94 -0.43 -4.49
C GLY A 89 26.44 0.54 -3.42
N ALA A 90 25.16 0.89 -3.40
CA ALA A 90 24.61 1.70 -2.32
C ALA A 90 24.49 0.88 -1.03
N TYR A 91 24.63 1.54 0.10
CA TYR A 91 24.49 0.92 1.41
C TYR A 91 24.06 1.94 2.44
N GLY A 92 23.64 1.48 3.61
CA GLY A 92 23.19 2.39 4.63
C GLY A 92 22.69 1.70 5.87
N PHE A 93 22.03 2.50 6.72
CA PHE A 93 21.34 2.00 7.88
C PHE A 93 20.14 2.90 8.22
N ILE A 94 19.17 2.31 8.91
CA ILE A 94 17.99 2.96 9.43
C ILE A 94 18.09 2.94 10.95
N GLU A 95 17.84 4.09 11.55
CA GLU A 95 17.82 4.31 12.99
C GLU A 95 16.42 4.75 13.41
N PRO A 96 15.61 3.82 13.96
CA PRO A 96 14.31 4.16 14.51
C PRO A 96 14.46 4.93 15.82
N GLY A 97 13.61 5.94 15.99
CA GLY A 97 13.36 6.60 17.26
C GLY A 97 12.41 5.80 18.16
N PRO A 98 12.16 6.31 19.38
CA PRO A 98 11.18 5.74 20.29
C PRO A 98 9.76 5.82 19.69
N GLU A 99 8.90 4.90 20.13
CA GLU A 99 7.47 4.98 19.84
C GLU A 99 6.83 6.08 20.69
N ALA A 100 6.08 6.98 20.04
CA ALA A 100 5.30 7.99 20.72
C ALA A 100 4.14 7.34 21.49
N ALA A 101 3.94 7.76 22.74
CA ALA A 101 2.92 7.22 23.63
C ALA A 101 1.48 7.42 23.11
N LEU A 102 1.24 8.48 22.34
CA LEU A 102 -0.05 8.79 21.73
C LEU A 102 0.07 8.57 20.22
N GLY A 103 -0.66 7.59 19.70
CA GLY A 103 -0.76 7.33 18.25
C GLY A 103 0.17 6.26 17.68
N GLY A 104 1.10 5.70 18.48
CA GLY A 104 1.90 4.53 18.07
C GLY A 104 2.80 4.79 16.86
N CYS A 105 3.19 6.05 16.63
CA CYS A 105 4.12 6.42 15.56
C CYS A 105 5.54 6.55 16.11
N ARG A 106 6.53 6.30 15.24
CA ARG A 106 7.95 6.53 15.51
C ARG A 106 8.58 7.25 14.33
N ASP A 107 9.41 8.23 14.64
CA ASP A 107 10.29 8.81 13.65
C ASP A 107 11.46 7.86 13.39
N TYR A 108 12.08 7.95 12.21
CA TYR A 108 13.30 7.24 11.91
C TYR A 108 14.22 8.10 11.04
N THR A 109 15.51 7.79 11.10
CA THR A 109 16.53 8.40 10.25
C THR A 109 17.17 7.32 9.38
N HIS A 110 17.23 7.54 8.08
CA HIS A 110 17.85 6.64 7.11
C HIS A 110 19.09 7.30 6.53
N LYS A 111 20.26 6.77 6.86
CA LYS A 111 21.53 7.21 6.29
C LYS A 111 21.90 6.28 5.14
N ILE A 112 22.15 6.87 3.99
CA ILE A 112 22.39 6.16 2.72
C ILE A 112 23.71 6.67 2.14
N PHE A 113 24.50 5.79 1.56
CA PHE A 113 25.74 6.14 0.88
C PHE A 113 25.61 5.71 -0.58
N ILE A 114 25.73 6.67 -1.49
CA ILE A 114 25.67 6.46 -2.95
C ILE A 114 27.00 6.99 -3.49
N ASP A 115 27.78 6.15 -4.16
CA ASP A 115 29.15 6.48 -4.62
C ASP A 115 30.04 7.05 -3.51
N GLY A 116 29.87 6.54 -2.28
CA GLY A 116 30.59 7.01 -1.09
C GLY A 116 30.12 8.35 -0.53
N ARG A 117 29.15 9.02 -1.15
CA ARG A 117 28.58 10.29 -0.67
C ARG A 117 27.42 10.01 0.29
N PRO A 118 27.44 10.58 1.52
CA PRO A 118 26.36 10.39 2.47
C PRO A 118 25.13 11.23 2.10
N GLN A 119 23.99 10.56 2.05
CA GLN A 119 22.63 11.12 1.97
C GLN A 119 21.88 10.76 3.25
N GLN A 120 20.96 11.62 3.67
CA GLN A 120 20.13 11.37 4.84
C GLN A 120 18.66 11.67 4.52
N ALA A 121 17.81 10.69 4.78
CA ALA A 121 16.36 10.87 4.83
C ALA A 121 15.89 10.78 6.28
N LYS A 122 14.83 11.51 6.60
CA LYS A 122 14.05 11.31 7.81
C LYS A 122 12.65 10.91 7.38
N GLY A 123 12.02 10.07 8.17
CA GLY A 123 10.65 9.68 7.93
C GLY A 123 9.95 9.31 9.22
N GLN A 124 8.69 8.91 9.07
CA GLN A 124 7.85 8.48 10.16
C GLN A 124 7.16 7.19 9.78
N ALA A 125 6.98 6.30 10.76
CA ALA A 125 6.18 5.10 10.61
C ALA A 125 5.19 4.98 11.76
N CYS A 126 3.95 4.67 11.45
CA CYS A 126 2.87 4.50 12.40
C CYS A 126 2.46 3.04 12.50
N LYS A 127 2.25 2.58 13.73
CA LYS A 127 1.71 1.26 14.02
C LYS A 127 0.21 1.26 13.75
N LYS A 128 -0.22 0.32 12.91
CA LYS A 128 -1.64 0.06 12.63
C LYS A 128 -2.29 -0.67 13.82
N PRO A 129 -3.64 -0.66 13.91
CA PRO A 129 -4.36 -1.42 14.93
C PRO A 129 -4.10 -2.94 14.91
N ASP A 130 -3.75 -3.49 13.75
CA ASP A 130 -3.36 -4.90 13.55
C ASP A 130 -1.93 -5.22 14.06
N GLY A 131 -1.19 -4.20 14.53
CA GLY A 131 0.18 -4.31 15.03
C GLY A 131 1.26 -4.16 13.95
N ALA A 132 0.91 -4.12 12.67
CA ALA A 132 1.86 -3.92 11.59
C ALA A 132 2.26 -2.44 11.45
N TRP A 133 3.47 -2.19 11.01
CA TRP A 133 4.00 -0.83 10.84
C TRP A 133 3.82 -0.36 9.41
N ARG A 134 3.43 0.91 9.26
CA ARG A 134 3.29 1.60 7.98
C ARG A 134 4.12 2.86 8.00
N VAL A 135 5.03 2.97 7.06
CA VAL A 135 5.76 4.23 6.82
C VAL A 135 4.78 5.24 6.20
N THR A 136 4.75 6.46 6.75
CA THR A 136 3.78 7.51 6.40
C THR A 136 4.41 8.73 5.72
N SER A 137 5.70 9.01 5.94
CA SER A 137 6.41 10.16 5.37
C SER A 137 7.89 9.90 5.19
#